data_AF-A0AAJ6NJV8-F1
#
_entry.id   AF-A0AAJ6NJV8-F1
#
_cell.length_a   1.000
_cell.length_b   1.000
_cell.length_c   1.000
_cell.angle_alpha   90.00
_cell.angle_beta   90.00
_cell.angle_gamma   90.00
#
_symmetry.space_group_name_H-M   'P 1'
#
loop_
_entity.id
_entity.type
_entity.pdbx_description
1 polymer ?
#
loop_
_entity_poly.entity_id
_entity_poly.type
_entity_poly.pdbx_seq_one_letter_code
_entity_poly.pdbx_strand_id
1 'polypeptide(L)'
;MTTALYPLCQQVFPELTQVPYPLHPHEFHQFINWANTLHSNIQYVELKEYYDNGSDQCYQLQQIQIDNEQLNNRIESEVEQLFAEYADATRDEQNEIDFAEHIYAILFDHLYAVAEQHDLALLLISNENPYWMLVPDQAEQIKQLIEAFNSTFSDVELYHYV
;
A
#
# COMPACT_ATOMS: atom_id res chain seq x y z
N MET A 1 17.56 -20.24 5.65
CA MET A 1 16.82 -20.63 4.43
C MET A 1 16.19 -19.37 3.89
N THR A 2 16.41 -19.06 2.62
CA THR A 2 15.81 -17.91 1.92
C THR A 2 14.37 -18.25 1.57
N THR A 3 13.44 -17.34 1.86
CA THR A 3 12.02 -17.52 1.55
C THR A 3 11.79 -17.33 0.05
N ALA A 4 10.70 -17.92 -0.49
CA ALA A 4 10.32 -17.72 -1.89
C ALA A 4 9.91 -16.28 -2.21
N LEU A 5 9.62 -15.48 -1.17
CA LEU A 5 9.21 -14.08 -1.26
C LEU A 5 10.25 -13.20 -1.97
N TYR A 6 11.52 -13.25 -1.58
CA TYR A 6 12.52 -12.33 -2.12
C TYR A 6 12.75 -12.48 -3.63
N PRO A 7 12.89 -13.70 -4.19
CA PRO A 7 12.92 -13.88 -5.63
C PRO A 7 11.66 -13.39 -6.35
N LEU A 8 10.47 -13.53 -5.76
CA LEU A 8 9.22 -13.02 -6.34
C LEU A 8 9.19 -11.49 -6.33
N CYS A 9 9.60 -10.85 -5.22
CA CYS A 9 9.76 -9.40 -5.15
C CYS A 9 10.76 -8.89 -6.19
N GLN A 10 11.85 -9.61 -6.46
CA GLN A 10 12.81 -9.24 -7.51
C GLN A 10 12.24 -9.36 -8.94
N GLN A 11 11.17 -10.13 -9.16
CA GLN A 11 10.49 -10.13 -10.47
C GLN A 11 9.59 -8.90 -10.64
N VAL A 12 9.07 -8.38 -9.54
CA VAL A 12 8.22 -7.17 -9.50
C VAL A 12 9.07 -5.90 -9.48
N PHE A 13 10.17 -5.92 -8.73
CA PHE A 13 11.12 -4.82 -8.52
C PHE A 13 12.53 -5.30 -8.92
N PRO A 14 12.85 -5.32 -10.23
CA PRO A 14 14.10 -5.91 -10.75
C PRO A 14 15.38 -5.29 -10.19
N GLU A 15 15.34 -4.03 -9.76
CA GLU A 15 16.46 -3.33 -9.14
C GLU A 15 16.94 -4.02 -7.85
N LEU A 16 16.05 -4.70 -7.13
CA LEU A 16 16.38 -5.40 -5.88
C LEU A 16 17.27 -6.64 -6.10
N THR A 17 17.52 -7.05 -7.36
CA THR A 17 18.52 -8.08 -7.69
C THR A 17 19.94 -7.70 -7.24
N GLN A 18 20.21 -6.40 -7.08
CA GLN A 18 21.51 -5.89 -6.64
C GLN A 18 21.63 -5.80 -5.12
N VAL A 19 20.51 -5.93 -4.39
CA VAL A 19 20.46 -5.77 -2.93
C VAL A 19 20.61 -7.13 -2.26
N PRO A 20 21.58 -7.32 -1.35
CA PRO A 20 21.71 -8.56 -0.61
C PRO A 20 20.47 -8.81 0.25
N TYR A 21 20.06 -10.07 0.37
CA TYR A 21 18.92 -10.42 1.20
C TYR A 21 19.15 -10.07 2.68
N PRO A 22 18.08 -9.81 3.44
CA PRO A 22 18.16 -9.54 4.87
C PRO A 22 18.85 -10.64 5.66
N LEU A 23 19.54 -10.23 6.73
CA LEU A 23 20.12 -11.17 7.70
C LEU A 23 19.04 -12.01 8.38
N HIS A 24 17.87 -11.42 8.63
CA HIS A 24 16.72 -12.08 9.22
C HIS A 24 15.51 -12.04 8.26
N PRO A 25 15.39 -13.02 7.34
CA PRO A 25 14.42 -12.98 6.24
C PRO A 25 12.95 -13.21 6.63
N HIS A 26 12.68 -13.44 7.92
CA HIS A 26 11.32 -13.58 8.46
C HIS A 26 10.94 -12.38 9.35
N GLU A 27 11.83 -11.39 9.48
CA GLU A 27 11.55 -10.16 10.23
C GLU A 27 10.92 -9.14 9.28
N PHE A 28 9.66 -8.80 9.51
CA PHE A 28 8.88 -7.92 8.63
C PHE A 28 9.56 -6.56 8.41
N HIS A 29 10.07 -5.92 9.47
CA HIS A 29 10.78 -4.65 9.34
C HIS A 29 12.05 -4.74 8.47
N GLN A 30 12.75 -5.88 8.48
CA GLN A 30 13.90 -6.06 7.60
C GLN A 30 13.47 -6.25 6.14
N PHE A 31 12.32 -6.87 5.91
CA PHE A 31 11.72 -6.94 4.58
C PHE A 31 11.35 -5.56 4.05
N ILE A 32 10.65 -4.73 4.83
CA ILE A 32 10.31 -3.36 4.43
C ILE A 32 11.57 -2.54 4.08
N ASN A 33 12.58 -2.58 4.95
CA ASN A 33 13.84 -1.88 4.70
C ASN A 33 14.54 -2.38 3.42
N TRP A 34 14.49 -3.69 3.16
CA TRP A 34 15.06 -4.29 1.95
C TRP A 34 14.30 -3.87 0.69
N ALA A 35 12.97 -3.97 0.70
CA ALA A 35 12.12 -3.60 -0.43
C ALA A 35 12.28 -2.11 -0.80
N ASN A 36 12.52 -1.26 0.20
CA ASN A 36 12.70 0.17 0.03
C ASN A 36 14.17 0.63 -0.06
N THR A 37 15.13 -0.29 -0.22
CA THR A 37 16.57 0.08 -0.16
C THR A 37 17.00 0.99 -1.30
N LEU A 38 16.48 0.79 -2.52
CA LEU A 38 16.86 1.56 -3.70
C LEU A 38 15.82 2.63 -4.07
N HIS A 39 14.55 2.29 -3.93
CA HIS A 39 13.40 3.11 -4.29
C HIS A 39 12.29 2.94 -3.26
N SER A 40 11.36 3.90 -3.15
CA SER A 40 10.20 3.73 -2.27
C SER A 40 9.16 2.85 -2.97
N ASN A 41 9.23 1.54 -2.73
CA ASN A 41 8.36 0.53 -3.36
C ASN A 41 7.12 0.25 -2.49
N ILE A 42 7.27 0.26 -1.17
CA ILE A 42 6.21 0.02 -0.19
C ILE A 42 6.03 1.28 0.66
N GLN A 43 4.81 1.80 0.69
CA GLN A 43 4.46 3.00 1.45
C GLN A 43 3.73 2.63 2.73
N TYR A 44 3.88 3.47 3.75
CA TYR A 44 3.18 3.37 5.02
C TYR A 44 2.17 4.51 5.12
N VAL A 45 0.97 4.23 5.61
CA VAL A 45 -0.07 5.26 5.78
C VAL A 45 -0.51 5.28 7.23
N GLU A 46 -0.25 6.39 7.91
CA GLU A 46 -0.83 6.67 9.21
C GLU A 46 -2.15 7.41 9.04
N LEU A 47 -3.22 6.93 9.68
CA LEU A 47 -4.56 7.54 9.56
C LEU A 47 -4.56 9.05 9.86
N LYS A 48 -3.80 9.45 10.89
CA LYS A 48 -3.72 10.85 11.33
C LYS A 48 -3.01 11.75 10.32
N GLU A 49 -2.25 11.15 9.41
CA GLU A 49 -1.45 11.82 8.40
C GLU A 49 -1.76 11.23 7.01
N TYR A 50 -3.04 10.94 6.73
CA TYR A 50 -3.48 10.34 5.46
C TYR A 50 -3.10 11.19 4.23
N TYR A 51 -2.83 12.49 4.41
CA TYR A 51 -2.31 13.38 3.39
C TYR A 51 -0.84 13.08 3.02
N ASP A 52 -0.08 12.44 3.91
CA ASP A 52 1.27 11.92 3.67
C ASP A 52 1.19 10.41 3.39
N ASN A 53 0.36 10.04 2.41
CA ASN A 53 0.10 8.64 2.06
C ASN A 53 1.24 7.97 1.27
N GLY A 54 2.33 8.68 0.97
CA GLY A 54 3.48 8.18 0.21
C GLY A 54 3.32 8.15 -1.31
N SER A 55 2.21 8.65 -1.88
CA SER A 55 1.98 8.65 -3.34
C SER A 55 3.07 9.40 -4.11
N ASP A 56 3.56 10.51 -3.57
CA ASP A 56 4.63 11.34 -4.15
C ASP A 56 5.98 10.61 -4.20
N GLN A 57 6.20 9.68 -3.27
CA GLN A 57 7.46 8.95 -3.12
C GLN A 57 7.42 7.60 -3.83
N CYS A 58 6.22 7.05 -4.07
CA CYS A 58 6.04 5.75 -4.71
C CYS A 58 6.72 5.71 -6.08
N TYR A 59 7.68 4.80 -6.21
CA TYR A 59 8.51 4.70 -7.41
C TYR A 59 7.69 4.41 -8.67
N GLN A 60 6.69 3.55 -8.56
CA GLN A 60 5.83 3.13 -9.66
C GLN A 60 4.99 4.32 -10.16
N LEU A 61 4.43 5.10 -9.24
CA LEU A 61 3.70 6.35 -9.57
C LEU A 61 4.62 7.39 -10.22
N GLN A 62 5.87 7.50 -9.75
CA GLN A 62 6.87 8.38 -10.37
C GLN A 62 7.24 7.94 -11.80
N GLN A 63 7.29 6.63 -12.08
CA GLN A 63 7.59 6.12 -13.42
C GLN A 63 6.47 6.40 -14.43
N ILE A 64 5.20 6.32 -14.00
CA ILE A 64 4.04 6.60 -14.86
C ILE A 64 3.69 8.10 -14.95
N GLN A 65 4.41 8.96 -14.22
CA GLN A 65 4.28 10.42 -14.24
C GLN A 65 2.84 10.91 -13.99
N ILE A 66 2.16 10.32 -13.01
CA ILE A 66 0.83 10.80 -12.64
C ILE A 66 0.86 12.22 -12.10
N ASP A 67 -0.29 12.89 -12.21
CA ASP A 67 -0.55 14.14 -11.51
C ASP A 67 -0.91 13.83 -10.03
N ASN A 68 0.13 13.68 -9.20
CA ASN A 68 -0.04 13.43 -7.77
C ASN A 68 -0.79 14.56 -7.05
N GLU A 69 -0.62 15.81 -7.50
CA GLU A 69 -1.34 16.94 -6.94
C GLU A 69 -2.84 16.78 -7.18
N GLN A 70 -3.24 16.40 -8.39
CA GLN A 70 -4.63 16.10 -8.69
C GLN A 70 -5.16 14.90 -7.89
N LEU A 71 -4.38 13.84 -7.72
CA LEU A 71 -4.77 12.67 -6.92
C LEU A 71 -5.03 13.07 -5.46
N ASN A 72 -4.07 13.75 -4.84
CA ASN A 72 -4.17 14.16 -3.43
C ASN A 72 -5.32 15.15 -3.21
N ASN A 73 -5.54 16.09 -4.13
CA ASN A 73 -6.68 17.02 -4.06
C ASN A 73 -8.04 16.30 -4.10
N ARG A 74 -8.16 15.19 -4.84
CA ARG A 74 -9.40 14.40 -4.89
C ARG A 74 -9.65 13.67 -3.57
N ILE A 75 -8.61 13.04 -3.04
CA ILE A 75 -8.66 12.35 -1.74
C ILE A 75 -9.03 13.34 -0.64
N GLU A 76 -8.35 14.50 -0.58
CA GLU A 76 -8.61 15.55 0.40
C GLU A 76 -10.07 16.04 0.31
N SER A 77 -10.56 16.34 -0.89
CA SER A 77 -11.93 16.81 -1.08
C SER A 77 -12.98 15.81 -0.60
N GLU A 78 -12.79 14.51 -0.81
CA GLU A 78 -13.73 13.47 -0.35
C GLU A 78 -13.63 13.23 1.15
N VAL A 79 -12.42 13.27 1.72
CA VAL A 79 -12.23 13.17 3.17
C VAL A 79 -12.84 14.38 3.88
N GLU A 80 -12.69 15.60 3.35
CA GLU A 80 -13.36 16.80 3.86
C GLU A 80 -14.89 16.66 3.85
N GLN A 81 -15.45 16.07 2.79
CA GLN A 81 -16.88 15.79 2.73
C GLN A 81 -17.30 14.78 3.81
N LEU A 82 -16.52 13.70 4.00
CA LEU A 82 -16.76 12.72 5.06
C LEU A 82 -16.74 13.37 6.45
N PHE A 83 -15.80 14.29 6.71
CA PHE A 83 -15.76 15.07 7.96
C PHE A 83 -17.02 15.90 8.18
N ALA A 84 -17.53 16.56 7.13
CA ALA A 84 -18.76 17.35 7.21
C ALA A 84 -19.98 16.46 7.53
N GLU A 85 -20.09 15.30 6.89
CA GLU A 85 -21.15 14.32 7.14
C GLU A 85 -21.09 13.77 8.57
N TYR A 86 -19.88 13.46 9.06
CA TYR A 86 -19.67 12.97 10.42
C TYR A 86 -19.98 14.04 11.48
N ALA A 87 -19.69 15.31 11.19
CA ALA A 87 -20.01 16.42 12.09
C ALA A 87 -21.53 16.66 12.23
N ASP A 88 -22.29 16.40 11.17
CA ASP A 88 -23.76 16.52 11.16
C ASP A 88 -24.48 15.27 11.70
N ALA A 89 -23.78 14.13 11.81
CA ALA A 89 -24.30 12.87 12.35
C ALA A 89 -24.63 12.97 13.86
N THR A 90 -25.62 12.18 14.30
CA THR A 90 -25.97 12.11 15.73
C THR A 90 -24.87 11.38 16.53
N ARG A 91 -24.77 11.65 17.84
CA ARG A 91 -23.78 10.99 18.71
C ARG A 91 -23.83 9.46 18.73
N ASP A 92 -24.99 8.87 18.41
CA ASP A 92 -25.15 7.41 18.32
C ASP A 92 -24.67 6.86 16.97
N GLU A 93 -24.48 7.71 15.96
CA GLU A 93 -23.97 7.41 14.61
C GLU A 93 -22.47 7.74 14.46
N GLN A 94 -21.91 8.49 15.41
CA GLN A 94 -20.49 8.85 15.46
C GLN A 94 -19.64 7.70 16.01
N ASN A 95 -19.27 6.77 15.14
CA ASN A 95 -18.28 5.72 15.44
C ASN A 95 -16.91 6.08 14.86
N GLU A 96 -15.93 6.33 15.74
CA GLU A 96 -14.56 6.70 15.32
C GLU A 96 -13.85 5.59 14.52
N ILE A 97 -14.18 4.32 14.77
CA ILE A 97 -13.62 3.19 14.03
C ILE A 97 -14.14 3.21 12.60
N ASP A 98 -15.46 3.36 12.42
CA ASP A 98 -16.06 3.40 11.08
C ASP A 98 -15.52 4.61 10.31
N PHE A 99 -15.39 5.77 10.96
CA PHE A 99 -14.82 6.96 10.32
C PHE A 99 -13.39 6.74 9.81
N ALA A 100 -12.54 6.09 10.61
CA ALA A 100 -11.19 5.74 10.22
C ALA A 100 -11.14 4.79 9.01
N GLU A 101 -11.99 3.76 9.02
CA GLU A 101 -12.11 2.81 7.90
C GLU A 101 -12.54 3.51 6.61
N HIS A 102 -13.45 4.50 6.68
CA HIS A 102 -13.89 5.25 5.51
C HIS A 102 -12.78 6.15 4.93
N ILE A 103 -11.92 6.74 5.76
CA ILE A 103 -10.75 7.50 5.27
C ILE A 103 -9.82 6.58 4.49
N TYR A 104 -9.53 5.39 5.04
CA TYR A 104 -8.70 4.41 4.33
C TYR A 104 -9.36 3.93 3.04
N ALA A 105 -10.67 3.70 3.03
CA ALA A 105 -11.40 3.33 1.82
C ALA A 105 -11.26 4.39 0.73
N ILE A 106 -11.51 5.67 1.05
CA ILE A 106 -11.32 6.78 0.10
C ILE A 106 -9.90 6.77 -0.47
N LEU A 107 -8.88 6.70 0.40
CA LEU A 107 -7.50 6.71 -0.03
C LEU A 107 -7.19 5.55 -0.99
N PHE A 108 -7.54 4.32 -0.61
CA PHE A 108 -7.21 3.13 -1.39
C PHE A 108 -8.04 3.03 -2.67
N ASP A 109 -9.29 3.50 -2.68
CA ASP A 109 -10.14 3.57 -3.87
C ASP A 109 -9.51 4.49 -4.94
N HIS A 110 -9.02 5.67 -4.54
CA HIS A 110 -8.36 6.59 -5.46
C HIS A 110 -7.02 6.03 -5.96
N LEU A 111 -6.22 5.42 -5.09
CA LEU A 111 -4.96 4.77 -5.49
C LEU A 111 -5.22 3.59 -6.45
N TYR A 112 -6.24 2.79 -6.17
CA TYR A 112 -6.66 1.67 -7.01
C TYR A 112 -7.12 2.16 -8.38
N ALA A 113 -7.97 3.19 -8.45
CA ALA A 113 -8.46 3.75 -9.70
C ALA A 113 -7.31 4.27 -10.59
N VAL A 114 -6.26 4.83 -9.99
CA VAL A 114 -5.05 5.22 -10.72
C VAL A 114 -4.27 3.97 -11.16
N ALA A 115 -4.07 2.99 -10.28
CA ALA A 115 -3.33 1.77 -10.61
C ALA A 115 -3.96 1.02 -11.79
N GLU A 116 -5.29 0.85 -11.78
CA GLU A 116 -6.06 0.15 -12.82
C GLU A 116 -5.86 0.79 -14.20
N GLN A 117 -5.80 2.13 -14.27
CA GLN A 117 -5.58 2.86 -15.53
C GLN A 117 -4.22 2.62 -16.16
N HIS A 118 -3.28 2.07 -15.40
CA HIS A 118 -1.88 1.90 -15.77
C HIS A 118 -1.40 0.44 -15.73
N ASP A 119 -2.33 -0.53 -15.78
CA ASP A 119 -2.04 -1.98 -15.71
C ASP A 119 -1.26 -2.36 -14.43
N LEU A 120 -1.55 -1.67 -13.33
CA LEU A 120 -1.00 -1.94 -12.01
C LEU A 120 -2.09 -2.44 -11.05
N ALA A 121 -1.68 -3.28 -10.12
CA ALA A 121 -2.49 -3.78 -9.02
C ALA A 121 -2.05 -3.17 -7.69
N LEU A 122 -3.02 -2.84 -6.84
CA LEU A 122 -2.79 -2.34 -5.50
C LEU A 122 -2.79 -3.49 -4.48
N LEU A 123 -1.68 -3.66 -3.79
CA LEU A 123 -1.54 -4.65 -2.72
C LEU A 123 -1.42 -3.96 -1.37
N LEU A 124 -2.14 -4.47 -0.37
CA LEU A 124 -2.16 -3.94 1.00
C LEU A 124 -1.61 -4.96 1.99
N ILE A 125 -0.87 -4.48 2.98
CA ILE A 125 -0.38 -5.27 4.12
C ILE A 125 -1.17 -4.87 5.35
N SER A 126 -1.91 -5.80 5.95
CA SER A 126 -2.62 -5.60 7.21
C SER A 126 -1.62 -5.52 8.36
N ASN A 127 -1.57 -4.35 8.99
CA ASN A 127 -0.84 -4.07 10.21
C ASN A 127 -1.63 -2.98 10.98
N GLU A 128 -1.21 -2.60 12.18
CA GLU A 128 -1.88 -1.55 12.97
C GLU A 128 -2.19 -0.29 12.16
N ASN A 129 -1.25 0.09 11.30
CA ASN A 129 -1.44 1.03 10.20
C ASN A 129 -1.03 0.32 8.90
N PRO A 130 -1.84 0.40 7.83
CA PRO A 130 -1.62 -0.38 6.62
C PRO A 130 -0.39 0.11 5.85
N TYR A 131 0.25 -0.83 5.17
CA TYR A 131 1.20 -0.52 4.11
C TYR A 131 0.57 -0.84 2.76
N TRP A 132 1.01 -0.14 1.72
CA TRP A 132 0.57 -0.40 0.36
C TRP A 132 1.72 -0.41 -0.62
N MET A 133 1.55 -1.13 -1.72
CA MET A 133 2.49 -1.16 -2.84
C MET A 133 1.77 -1.38 -4.16
N LEU A 134 2.38 -0.90 -5.24
CA LEU A 134 1.90 -1.14 -6.60
C LEU A 134 2.79 -2.15 -7.30
N VAL A 135 2.15 -3.11 -7.96
CA VAL A 135 2.82 -4.16 -8.73
C VAL A 135 2.16 -4.28 -10.11
N PRO A 136 2.83 -4.83 -11.13
CA PRO A 136 2.17 -5.12 -12.40
C PRO A 136 0.93 -6.00 -12.20
N ASP A 137 -0.18 -5.70 -12.88
CA ASP A 137 -1.42 -6.47 -12.79
C ASP A 137 -1.30 -7.82 -13.51
N GLN A 138 -0.64 -8.77 -12.84
CA GLN A 138 -0.44 -10.13 -13.30
C GLN A 138 -0.97 -11.10 -12.25
N ALA A 139 -2.22 -11.52 -12.39
CA ALA A 139 -2.95 -12.32 -11.39
C ALA A 139 -2.16 -13.51 -10.81
N GLU A 140 -1.48 -14.30 -11.65
CA GLU A 140 -0.67 -15.43 -11.18
C GLU A 140 0.55 -14.99 -10.36
N GLN A 141 1.22 -13.91 -10.77
CA GLN A 141 2.36 -13.36 -10.04
C GLN A 141 1.92 -12.76 -8.70
N ILE A 142 0.82 -12.00 -8.69
CA ILE A 142 0.22 -11.42 -7.49
C ILE A 142 -0.13 -12.52 -6.49
N LYS A 143 -0.81 -13.58 -6.97
CA LYS A 143 -1.18 -14.72 -6.12
C LYS A 143 0.04 -15.39 -5.50
N GLN A 144 1.08 -15.68 -6.28
CA GLN A 144 2.31 -16.28 -5.77
C GLN A 144 3.01 -15.38 -4.75
N LEU A 145 3.00 -14.06 -4.97
CA LEU A 145 3.58 -13.08 -4.06
C LEU A 145 2.84 -13.06 -2.72
N ILE A 146 1.50 -13.03 -2.76
CA ILE A 146 0.63 -13.08 -1.56
C ILE A 146 0.88 -14.37 -0.77
N GLU A 147 0.82 -15.53 -1.44
CA GLU A 147 1.03 -16.82 -0.79
C GLU A 147 2.41 -16.92 -0.13
N ALA A 148 3.46 -16.43 -0.81
CA ALA A 148 4.82 -16.43 -0.28
C ALA A 148 5.00 -15.45 0.88
N PHE A 149 4.38 -14.27 0.82
CA PHE A 149 4.41 -13.29 1.89
C PHE A 149 3.73 -13.83 3.16
N ASN A 150 2.50 -14.31 3.03
CA ASN A 150 1.69 -14.82 4.15
C ASN A 150 2.26 -16.12 4.73
N SER A 151 3.08 -16.84 3.97
CA SER A 151 3.86 -17.99 4.48
C SER A 151 5.15 -17.58 5.21
N THR A 152 5.65 -16.37 4.96
CA THR A 152 6.90 -15.86 5.53
C THR A 152 6.66 -15.10 6.83
N PHE A 153 5.61 -14.29 6.89
CA PHE A 153 5.27 -13.47 8.05
C PHE A 153 3.95 -13.94 8.67
N SER A 154 3.95 -14.20 9.97
CA SER A 154 2.74 -14.63 10.70
C SER A 154 1.92 -13.49 11.28
N ASP A 155 2.54 -12.32 11.45
CA ASP A 155 1.98 -11.22 12.23
C ASP A 155 1.28 -10.17 11.37
N VAL A 156 1.47 -10.27 10.04
CA VAL A 156 0.91 -9.37 9.02
C VAL A 156 0.42 -10.20 7.84
N GLU A 157 -0.59 -9.69 7.14
CA GLU A 157 -1.15 -10.36 5.96
C GLU A 157 -1.14 -9.45 4.75
N LEU A 158 -0.63 -9.94 3.63
CA LEU A 158 -0.72 -9.29 2.33
C LEU A 158 -1.97 -9.76 1.59
N TYR A 159 -2.68 -8.81 0.99
CA TYR A 159 -3.86 -9.09 0.17
C TYR A 159 -3.95 -8.13 -1.02
N HIS A 160 -4.70 -8.56 -2.03
CA HIS A 160 -5.01 -7.76 -3.22
C HIS A 160 -6.23 -6.90 -2.96
N TYR A 161 -6.13 -5.59 -3.20
CA TYR A 161 -7.25 -4.67 -3.12
C TYR A 161 -8.09 -4.76 -4.40
N VAL A 162 -9.39 -5.05 -4.26
CA VAL A 162 -10.35 -5.29 -5.35
C VAL A 162 -11.71 -4.68 -5.07
#